data_AF-A0A969E5Y9-F1
#
_entry.id   AF-A0A969E5Y9-F1
#
_cell.length_a   1.000
_cell.length_b   1.000
_cell.length_c   1.000
_cell.angle_alpha   90.00
_cell.angle_beta   90.00
_cell.angle_gamma   90.00
#
_symmetry.space_group_name_H-M   'P 1'
#
loop_
_entity.id
_entity.type
_entity.pdbx_description
1 polymer ?
#
loop_
_entity_poly.entity_id
_entity_poly.type
_entity_poly.pdbx_seq_one_letter_code
_entity_poly.pdbx_strand_id
1 'polypeptide(L)'
;MLSLHYGNAYQAFPGAHIVKNTQRIFDDCGVDIILGGHAHNAQPMARYDFRCPLTQQTKAGFVLFSFGDFVAYDIFNGCHLSVFLKLTLAKGFNTEGVKICYIKNVEPTPVYANGVFKDKNARFTFLMLKVG
;
A
#
# COMPACT_ATOMS: atom_id res chain seq x y z
N MET A 1 -6.70 -1.04 10.48
CA MET A 1 -6.10 -1.27 9.16
C MET A 1 -7.15 -1.91 8.27
N LEU A 2 -7.24 -1.49 7.02
CA LEU A 2 -8.18 -1.99 6.02
C LEU A 2 -7.41 -2.50 4.80
N SER A 3 -7.79 -3.66 4.27
CA SER A 3 -7.28 -4.19 3.00
C SER A 3 -8.38 -4.08 1.94
N LEU A 4 -8.08 -3.48 0.79
CA LEU A 4 -9.05 -3.21 -0.28
C LEU A 4 -8.59 -3.82 -1.61
N HIS A 5 -9.47 -4.62 -2.21
CA HIS A 5 -9.33 -5.03 -3.61
C HIS A 5 -10.05 -4.00 -4.49
N TYR A 6 -9.31 -3.05 -5.06
CA TYR A 6 -9.88 -1.90 -5.78
C TYR A 6 -8.85 -1.25 -6.72
N GLY A 7 -9.30 -0.40 -7.62
CA GLY A 7 -8.40 0.24 -8.59
C GLY A 7 -8.63 -0.29 -9.99
N ASN A 8 -7.79 0.13 -10.92
CA ASN A 8 -7.85 -0.30 -12.32
C ASN A 8 -6.67 -1.22 -12.60
N ALA A 9 -6.96 -2.40 -13.16
CA ALA A 9 -5.94 -3.33 -13.63
C ALA A 9 -4.97 -2.63 -14.61
N TYR A 10 -3.70 -2.99 -14.52
CA TYR A 10 -2.64 -2.56 -15.44
C TYR A 10 -2.34 -1.05 -15.49
N GLN A 11 -2.83 -0.28 -14.51
CA GLN A 11 -2.50 1.14 -14.37
C GLN A 11 -1.40 1.35 -13.34
N ALA A 12 -0.34 2.07 -13.71
CA ALA A 12 0.76 2.41 -12.80
C ALA A 12 0.36 3.39 -11.69
N PHE A 13 -0.76 4.11 -11.86
CA PHE A 13 -1.27 5.09 -10.89
C PHE A 13 -2.76 4.87 -10.61
N PRO A 14 -3.24 5.16 -9.39
CA PRO A 14 -4.65 5.10 -9.09
C PRO A 14 -5.40 6.18 -9.87
N GLY A 15 -6.60 5.84 -10.36
CA GLY A 15 -7.49 6.84 -10.96
C GLY A 15 -7.97 7.86 -9.92
N ALA A 16 -8.34 9.06 -10.38
CA ALA A 16 -8.81 10.14 -9.48
C ALA A 16 -10.00 9.71 -8.59
N HIS A 17 -10.90 8.89 -9.10
CA HIS A 17 -12.03 8.35 -8.34
C HIS A 17 -11.59 7.40 -7.22
N ILE A 18 -10.52 6.63 -7.44
CA ILE A 18 -9.93 5.74 -6.43
C ILE A 18 -9.33 6.57 -5.31
N VAL A 19 -8.52 7.58 -5.64
CA VAL A 19 -7.95 8.52 -4.67
C VAL A 19 -9.05 9.19 -3.83
N LYS A 20 -10.10 9.70 -4.48
CA LYS A 20 -11.24 10.32 -3.79
C LYS A 20 -11.97 9.34 -2.86
N ASN A 21 -12.19 8.10 -3.29
CA ASN A 21 -12.83 7.10 -2.45
C ASN A 21 -11.95 6.70 -1.26
N THR A 22 -10.64 6.57 -1.45
CA THR A 22 -9.69 6.34 -0.35
C THR A 22 -9.74 7.46 0.70
N GLN A 23 -9.76 8.73 0.26
CA GLN A 23 -9.92 9.88 1.15
C GLN A 23 -11.23 9.83 1.94
N ARG A 24 -12.35 9.54 1.25
CA ARG A 24 -13.65 9.36 1.91
C ARG A 24 -13.65 8.24 2.94
N ILE A 25 -12.96 7.12 2.68
CA ILE A 25 -12.85 6.03 3.65
C ILE A 25 -12.09 6.50 4.91
N PHE A 26 -11.05 7.32 4.76
CA PHE A 26 -10.38 7.94 5.91
C PHE A 26 -11.34 8.84 6.69
N ASP A 27 -12.01 9.76 6.01
CA ASP A 27 -12.91 10.75 6.60
C ASP A 27 -14.13 10.12 7.28
N ASP A 28 -14.76 9.15 6.62
CA ASP A 28 -16.04 8.56 7.04
C ASP A 28 -15.86 7.40 8.04
N CYS A 29 -14.77 6.63 7.93
CA CYS A 29 -14.55 5.43 8.75
C CYS A 29 -13.44 5.59 9.80
N GLY A 30 -12.58 6.58 9.67
CA GLY A 30 -11.54 6.86 10.66
C GLY A 30 -10.37 5.87 10.71
N VAL A 31 -10.16 5.09 9.66
CA VAL A 31 -9.09 4.09 9.56
C VAL A 31 -7.71 4.74 9.52
N ASP A 32 -6.67 4.12 10.10
CA ASP A 32 -5.32 4.71 10.08
C ASP A 32 -4.50 4.28 8.86
N ILE A 33 -4.76 3.08 8.32
CA ILE A 33 -3.98 2.46 7.24
C ILE A 33 -4.91 1.77 6.26
N ILE A 34 -4.73 2.06 4.97
CA ILE A 34 -5.36 1.36 3.84
C ILE A 34 -4.28 0.68 3.00
N LEU A 35 -4.46 -0.61 2.76
CA LEU A 35 -3.57 -1.42 1.94
C LEU A 35 -4.35 -1.93 0.73
N GLY A 36 -4.01 -1.43 -0.45
CA GLY A 36 -4.70 -1.72 -1.69
C GLY A 36 -4.12 -2.89 -2.48
N GLY A 37 -4.90 -3.39 -3.43
CA GLY A 37 -4.53 -4.44 -4.37
C GLY A 37 -5.26 -4.27 -5.71
N HIS A 38 -5.55 -5.36 -6.44
CA HIS A 38 -6.21 -5.39 -7.77
C HIS A 38 -5.41 -4.78 -8.92
N ALA A 39 -4.85 -3.57 -8.77
CA ALA A 39 -3.92 -3.08 -9.78
C ALA A 39 -2.67 -3.98 -9.76
N HIS A 40 -2.45 -4.67 -10.88
CA HIS A 40 -1.31 -5.60 -11.04
C HIS A 40 0.06 -4.90 -10.98
N ASN A 41 0.09 -3.57 -11.11
CA ASN A 41 1.29 -2.76 -10.88
C ASN A 41 1.39 -2.34 -9.41
N ALA A 42 2.62 -2.28 -8.91
CA ALA A 42 2.91 -1.49 -7.72
C ALA A 42 2.48 -0.03 -7.95
N GLN A 43 1.67 0.50 -7.04
CA GLN A 43 1.18 1.89 -7.10
C GLN A 43 1.73 2.71 -5.93
N PRO A 44 1.66 4.05 -6.00
CA PRO A 44 2.25 4.91 -4.98
C PRO A 44 1.70 4.70 -3.56
N MET A 45 2.49 5.15 -2.59
CA MET A 45 2.04 5.38 -1.22
C MET A 45 1.73 6.86 -1.02
N ALA A 46 0.75 7.17 -0.17
CA ALA A 46 0.42 8.54 0.18
C ALA A 46 0.04 8.66 1.65
N ARG A 47 0.20 9.87 2.19
CA ARG A 47 -0.42 10.27 3.46
C ARG A 47 -1.59 11.19 3.19
N TYR A 48 -2.60 11.13 4.05
CA TYR A 48 -3.77 11.98 4.00
C TYR A 48 -4.13 12.40 5.41
N ASP A 49 -4.09 13.71 5.68
CA ASP A 49 -4.51 14.26 6.97
C ASP A 49 -6.02 14.40 7.00
N PHE A 50 -6.64 13.87 8.06
CA PHE A 50 -8.09 13.89 8.23
C PHE A 50 -8.48 14.05 9.70
N ARG A 51 -9.72 14.46 9.92
CA ARG A 51 -10.32 14.51 11.25
C ARG A 51 -11.04 13.19 11.52
N CYS A 52 -10.53 12.39 12.45
CA CYS A 52 -11.13 11.10 12.75
C CYS A 52 -12.56 11.26 13.29
N PRO A 53 -13.58 10.65 12.66
CA PRO A 53 -14.97 10.84 13.04
C PRO A 53 -15.27 10.26 14.43
N LEU A 54 -14.54 9.22 14.84
CA LEU A 54 -14.74 8.53 16.12
C LEU A 54 -14.08 9.25 17.30
N THR A 55 -12.84 9.72 17.12
CA THR A 55 -12.05 10.29 18.21
C THR A 55 -12.02 11.81 18.20
N GLN A 56 -12.47 12.44 17.12
CA GLN A 56 -12.33 13.87 16.90
C GLN A 56 -10.86 14.28 17.12
N GLN A 57 -9.92 13.56 16.51
CA GLN A 57 -8.50 13.93 16.52
C GLN A 57 -8.02 14.02 15.08
N THR A 58 -7.08 14.92 14.81
CA THR A 58 -6.40 14.95 13.52
C THR A 58 -5.46 13.75 13.44
N LYS A 59 -5.54 13.01 12.34
CA LYS A 59 -4.71 11.84 12.06
C LYS A 59 -4.09 11.96 10.68
N ALA A 60 -2.90 11.39 10.51
CA ALA A 60 -2.26 11.22 9.21
C ALA A 60 -2.47 9.77 8.74
N GLY A 61 -3.52 9.55 7.95
CA GLY A 61 -3.80 8.26 7.32
C GLY A 61 -2.71 7.87 6.33
N PHE A 62 -2.43 6.59 6.21
CA PHE A 62 -1.45 6.05 5.26
C PHE A 62 -2.13 5.10 4.28
N VAL A 63 -1.87 5.27 2.99
CA VAL A 63 -2.33 4.35 1.95
C VAL A 63 -1.15 3.87 1.10
N LEU A 64 -1.14 2.58 0.78
CA LEU A 64 -0.48 2.03 -0.39
C LEU A 64 -1.58 1.62 -1.37
N PHE A 65 -1.64 2.20 -2.57
CA PHE A 65 -2.77 1.98 -3.48
C PHE A 65 -2.77 0.58 -4.10
N SER A 66 -1.60 -0.01 -4.34
CA SER A 66 -1.45 -1.42 -4.70
C SER A 66 -0.03 -1.89 -4.43
N PHE A 67 0.10 -3.12 -3.91
CA PHE A 67 1.39 -3.80 -3.80
C PHE A 67 1.94 -4.30 -5.13
N GLY A 68 1.11 -4.39 -6.17
CA GLY A 68 1.41 -5.15 -7.37
C GLY A 68 1.29 -6.67 -7.16
N ASP A 69 1.76 -7.43 -8.14
CA ASP A 69 1.67 -8.90 -8.13
C ASP A 69 2.87 -9.54 -7.44
N PHE A 70 2.71 -9.95 -6.18
CA PHE A 70 3.80 -10.58 -5.41
C PHE A 70 3.95 -12.08 -5.73
N VAL A 71 2.85 -12.79 -6.03
CA VAL A 71 2.84 -14.24 -6.32
C VAL A 71 2.29 -14.55 -7.72
N ALA A 72 1.75 -13.54 -8.41
CA ALA A 72 1.31 -13.67 -9.79
C ALA A 72 2.41 -13.20 -10.75
N TYR A 73 2.48 -13.82 -11.92
CA TYR A 73 3.40 -13.42 -12.99
C TYR A 73 2.57 -13.09 -14.22
N ASP A 74 2.25 -11.81 -14.33
CA ASP A 74 1.44 -11.30 -15.42
C ASP A 74 2.28 -11.16 -16.71
N ILE A 75 1.62 -10.99 -17.84
CA ILE A 75 2.26 -10.86 -19.16
C ILE A 75 2.90 -9.49 -19.36
N PHE A 76 2.51 -8.48 -18.57
CA PHE A 76 3.05 -7.13 -18.67
C PHE A 76 4.25 -6.92 -17.76
N ASN A 77 5.36 -6.42 -18.32
CA ASN A 77 6.62 -6.17 -17.59
C ASN A 77 6.43 -5.28 -16.34
N GLY A 78 5.52 -4.30 -16.39
CA GLY A 78 5.26 -3.41 -15.26
C GLY A 78 4.59 -4.11 -14.06
N CYS A 79 4.03 -5.30 -14.26
CA CYS A 79 3.38 -6.10 -13.23
C CYS A 79 4.37 -7.04 -12.52
N HIS A 80 5.59 -7.15 -13.02
CA HIS A 80 6.66 -7.92 -12.37
C HIS A 80 7.27 -7.18 -11.18
N LEU A 81 6.96 -5.89 -11.03
CA LEU A 81 7.38 -5.09 -9.89
C LEU A 81 6.29 -5.07 -8.82
N SER A 82 6.70 -5.49 -7.63
CA SER A 82 5.90 -5.47 -6.42
C SER A 82 6.58 -4.69 -5.30
N VAL A 83 5.86 -4.44 -4.21
CA VAL A 83 6.40 -3.83 -3.00
C VAL A 83 6.24 -4.78 -1.82
N PHE A 84 7.34 -5.07 -1.13
CA PHE A 84 7.32 -5.63 0.21
C PHE A 84 7.35 -4.48 1.21
N LEU A 85 6.28 -4.32 2.00
CA LEU A 85 6.15 -3.19 2.92
C LEU A 85 6.36 -3.63 4.37
N LYS A 86 7.35 -3.02 5.03
CA LYS A 86 7.53 -3.15 6.48
C LYS A 86 7.08 -1.87 7.18
N LEU A 87 6.06 -2.00 8.02
CA LEU A 87 5.54 -0.91 8.84
C LEU A 87 5.94 -1.13 10.30
N THR A 88 6.49 -0.10 10.94
CA THR A 88 6.71 -0.10 12.38
C THR A 88 5.66 0.77 13.04
N LEU A 89 4.84 0.19 13.92
CA LEU A 89 3.81 0.90 14.67
C LEU A 89 4.30 1.17 16.10
N ALA A 90 3.96 2.32 16.64
CA ALA A 90 4.31 2.71 18.00
C ALA A 90 3.12 3.36 18.71
N LYS A 91 3.16 3.32 20.04
CA LYS A 91 2.23 4.05 20.91
C LYS A 91 2.99 5.18 21.60
N GLY A 92 2.31 6.29 21.85
CA GLY A 92 2.89 7.44 22.52
C GLY A 92 1.82 8.43 22.95
N PHE A 93 2.23 9.67 23.16
CA PHE A 93 1.33 10.78 23.46
C PHE A 93 1.51 11.87 22.40
N ASN A 94 0.42 12.54 22.03
CA ASN A 94 0.50 13.75 21.20
C ASN A 94 0.97 14.95 22.05
N THR A 95 1.07 16.12 21.43
CA THR A 95 1.46 17.38 22.09
C THR A 95 0.52 17.82 23.21
N GLU A 96 -0.70 17.29 23.23
CA GLU A 96 -1.74 17.57 24.24
C GLU A 96 -1.77 16.51 25.36
N GLY A 97 -0.82 15.57 25.38
CA GLY A 97 -0.79 14.49 26.38
C GLY A 97 -1.82 13.39 26.16
N VAL A 98 -2.46 13.33 24.99
CA VAL A 98 -3.44 12.29 24.64
C VAL A 98 -2.72 11.08 24.05
N LYS A 99 -3.09 9.89 24.53
CA LYS A 99 -2.50 8.63 24.06
C LYS A 99 -2.89 8.35 22.60
N ILE A 100 -1.89 8.09 21.77
CA ILE A 100 -2.05 7.82 20.33
C ILE A 100 -1.30 6.56 19.90
N CYS A 101 -1.73 5.99 18.78
CA CYS A 101 -1.00 4.98 18.00
C CYS A 101 -0.61 5.61 16.66
N TYR A 102 0.63 5.45 16.23
CA TYR A 102 1.12 6.08 15.00
C TYR A 102 2.12 5.19 14.25
N ILE A 103 2.30 5.49 12.97
CA ILE A 103 3.29 4.84 12.13
C ILE A 103 4.65 5.48 12.41
N LYS A 104 5.53 4.74 13.08
CA LYS A 104 6.89 5.16 13.40
C LYS A 104 7.83 5.07 12.20
N ASN A 105 7.71 4.01 11.40
CA ASN A 105 8.55 3.82 10.23
C ASN A 105 7.78 3.16 9.08
N VAL A 106 8.16 3.53 7.85
CA VAL A 106 7.65 2.96 6.60
C VAL A 106 8.85 2.57 5.76
N GLU A 107 9.04 1.28 5.55
CA GLU A 107 10.17 0.71 4.82
C GLU A 107 9.64 -0.10 3.63
N PRO A 108 9.49 0.53 2.45
CA PRO A 108 9.12 -0.19 1.23
C PRO A 108 10.38 -0.79 0.58
N THR A 109 10.32 -2.07 0.26
CA THR A 109 11.33 -2.78 -0.53
C THR A 109 10.73 -3.19 -1.86
N PRO A 110 11.14 -2.59 -2.98
CA PRO A 110 10.69 -3.05 -4.29
C PRO A 110 11.19 -4.47 -4.55
N VAL A 111 10.34 -5.30 -5.15
CA VAL A 111 10.62 -6.71 -5.44
C VAL A 111 10.33 -6.95 -6.90
N TYR A 112 11.32 -7.39 -7.66
CA TYR A 112 11.13 -7.79 -9.04
C TYR A 112 10.96 -9.30 -9.14
N ALA A 113 9.84 -9.75 -9.69
CA ALA A 113 9.58 -11.16 -9.99
C ALA A 113 10.07 -11.48 -11.41
N ASN A 114 10.92 -12.49 -11.55
CA ASN A 114 11.34 -13.01 -12.84
C ASN A 114 10.88 -14.47 -12.99
N GLY A 115 10.02 -14.73 -13.98
CA GLY A 115 9.42 -16.02 -14.24
C GLY A 115 10.07 -16.68 -15.46
N VAL A 116 10.69 -17.84 -15.26
CA VAL A 116 11.21 -18.68 -16.33
C VAL A 116 10.32 -19.90 -16.48
N PHE A 117 9.73 -20.06 -17.66
CA PHE A 117 8.84 -21.17 -17.98
C PHE A 117 9.55 -22.17 -18.90
N LYS A 118 9.56 -23.44 -18.51
CA LYS A 118 10.07 -24.54 -19.33
C LYS A 118 9.10 -25.72 -19.23
N ASP A 119 8.46 -26.05 -20.34
CA ASP A 119 7.38 -27.04 -20.42
C ASP A 119 6.26 -26.73 -19.41
N LYS A 120 5.93 -27.67 -18.52
CA LYS A 120 4.94 -27.50 -17.45
C LYS A 120 5.54 -26.88 -16.16
N ASN A 121 6.84 -26.61 -16.14
CA ASN A 121 7.52 -26.08 -14.96
C ASN A 121 7.69 -24.57 -15.05
N ALA A 122 7.35 -23.88 -13.97
CA ALA A 122 7.64 -22.47 -13.78
C ALA A 122 8.64 -22.31 -12.63
N ARG A 123 9.65 -21.46 -12.83
CA ARG A 123 10.58 -21.02 -11.78
C ARG A 123 10.46 -19.53 -11.62
N PHE A 124 10.12 -19.07 -10.42
CA PHE A 124 10.06 -17.65 -10.08
C PHE A 124 11.26 -17.29 -9.21
N THR A 125 11.98 -16.25 -9.61
CA THR A 125 13.05 -15.63 -8.83
C THR A 125 12.60 -14.25 -8.39
N PHE A 126 12.65 -13.97 -7.09
CA PHE A 126 12.30 -12.67 -6.54
C PHE A 126 13.57 -11.93 -6.15
N LEU A 127 13.81 -10.79 -6.81
CA LEU A 127 14.93 -9.92 -6.52
C LEU A 127 14.46 -8.75 -5.66
N MET A 128 14.87 -8.73 -4.39
CA MET A 128 14.69 -7.60 -3.49
C MET A 128 15.65 -6.48 -3.91
N LEU A 129 15.11 -5.38 -4.42
CA LEU A 129 15.89 -4.23 -4.84
C LEU A 129 16.25 -3.39 -3.61
N LYS A 130 17.56 -3.25 -3.35
CA LYS A 130 18.05 -2.33 -2.32
C LYS A 130 18.06 -0.92 -2.90
N VAL A 131 17.26 -0.03 -2.33
CA VAL A 131 17.32 1.40 -2.60
C VAL A 131 18.36 1.96 -1.62
N GLY A 132 19.50 2.42 -2.16
CA GLY A 132 20.63 2.97 -1.39
C GLY A 132 20.40 4.40 -0.95
#